data_AF-A0A077M5L6-F1
#
_entry.id   AF-A0A077M5L6-F1
#
_cell.length_a   1.000
_cell.length_b   1.000
_cell.length_c   1.000
_cell.angle_alpha   90.00
_cell.angle_beta   90.00
_cell.angle_gamma   90.00
#
_symmetry.space_group_name_H-M   'P 1'
#
loop_
_entity.id
_entity.type
_entity.pdbx_description
1 polymer ?
#
loop_
_entity_poly.entity_id
_entity_poly.type
_entity_poly.pdbx_seq_one_letter_code
_entity_poly.pdbx_strand_id
1 'polypeptide(L)'
;MRRRPAVGDRRRRAAPEGALRLRSFVWPWQLERHARLAAALDIVAEHPVAVDRASASAWLVPQLERPADPGVLTVVWHSVTRQYWPVAEIERVDAIVEEARPRMPLAHLSMEDSPTRSGGLTDVAVDGPEVRVDGDLVARCHYHGPPVVLLGR
;
A
#
# COMPACT_ATOMS: atom_id res chain seq x y z
N MET A 1 -25.00 11.60 -22.24
CA MET A 1 -25.24 11.83 -20.81
C MET A 1 -25.57 10.50 -20.13
N ARG A 2 -24.57 9.76 -19.64
CA ARG A 2 -24.76 8.48 -18.92
C ARG A 2 -24.23 8.66 -17.49
N ARG A 3 -25.10 8.40 -16.52
CA ARG A 3 -24.87 8.61 -15.08
C ARG A 3 -23.71 7.72 -14.60
N ARG A 4 -22.73 8.32 -13.92
CA ARG A 4 -21.67 7.60 -13.17
C ARG A 4 -22.33 6.71 -12.10
N PRO A 5 -21.89 5.45 -11.91
CA PRO A 5 -22.35 4.66 -10.78
C PRO A 5 -21.92 5.33 -9.46
N ALA A 6 -22.79 5.27 -8.46
CA ALA A 6 -22.56 5.89 -7.17
C ALA A 6 -21.27 5.35 -6.54
N VAL A 7 -20.29 6.24 -6.38
CA VAL A 7 -19.08 5.93 -5.61
C VAL A 7 -19.50 5.61 -4.19
N GLY A 8 -19.16 4.41 -3.72
CA GLY A 8 -19.41 3.98 -2.35
C GLY A 8 -18.94 5.07 -1.38
N ASP A 9 -19.78 5.34 -0.38
CA ASP A 9 -19.68 6.48 0.54
C ASP A 9 -18.24 6.76 0.99
N ARG A 10 -17.63 7.77 0.33
CA ARG A 10 -16.22 8.16 0.45
C ARG A 10 -15.86 8.60 1.87
N ARG A 11 -16.85 8.81 2.75
CA ARG A 11 -16.70 9.30 4.12
C ARG A 11 -16.81 8.20 5.18
N ARG A 12 -17.20 6.97 4.82
CA ARG A 12 -17.62 5.94 5.78
C ARG A 12 -16.51 5.43 6.72
N ARG A 13 -15.22 5.67 6.39
CA ARG A 13 -14.08 5.22 7.20
C ARG A 13 -13.60 6.25 8.22
N ALA A 14 -13.69 7.55 7.92
CA ALA A 14 -13.48 8.63 8.89
C ALA A 14 -14.74 8.95 9.70
N ALA A 15 -15.91 8.52 9.23
CA ALA A 15 -17.14 8.56 10.02
C ALA A 15 -16.91 7.83 11.36
N PRO A 16 -17.56 8.27 12.46
CA PRO A 16 -17.37 7.70 13.79
C PRO A 16 -17.46 6.17 13.83
N GLU A 17 -18.38 5.57 13.06
CA GLU A 17 -18.53 4.11 12.94
C GLU A 17 -17.30 3.42 12.30
N GLY A 18 -16.73 4.04 11.26
CA GLY A 18 -15.54 3.54 10.58
C GLY A 18 -14.31 3.58 11.48
N ALA A 19 -14.14 4.70 12.19
CA ALA A 19 -13.07 4.86 13.18
C ALA A 19 -13.18 3.83 14.32
N LEU A 20 -14.39 3.61 14.84
CA LEU A 20 -14.64 2.59 15.87
C LEU A 20 -14.31 1.18 15.38
N ARG A 21 -14.72 0.84 14.15
CA ARG A 21 -14.40 -0.46 13.54
C ARG A 21 -12.90 -0.67 13.35
N LEU A 22 -12.16 0.35 12.96
CA LEU A 22 -10.70 0.22 12.83
C LEU A 22 -10.03 0.01 14.20
N ARG A 23 -10.53 0.66 15.26
CA ARG A 23 -10.03 0.48 16.62
C ARG A 23 -10.26 -0.94 17.15
N SER A 24 -11.33 -1.63 16.73
CA SER A 24 -11.60 -3.01 17.17
C SER A 24 -10.64 -4.06 16.62
N PHE A 25 -9.76 -3.69 15.68
CA PHE A 25 -8.71 -4.59 15.16
C PHE A 25 -7.39 -4.47 15.93
N VAL A 26 -7.30 -3.59 16.92
CA VAL A 26 -6.09 -3.39 17.74
C VAL A 26 -6.34 -3.98 19.13
N TRP A 27 -5.40 -4.81 19.62
CA TRP A 27 -5.52 -5.38 20.95
C TRP A 27 -5.32 -4.31 22.04
N PRO A 28 -6.03 -4.42 23.19
CA PRO A 28 -6.03 -3.37 24.22
C PRO A 28 -4.66 -2.95 24.75
N TRP A 29 -3.69 -3.88 24.81
CA TRP A 29 -2.34 -3.62 25.32
C TRP A 29 -1.39 -3.01 24.28
N GLN A 30 -1.78 -2.92 23.01
CA GLN A 30 -0.93 -2.39 21.94
C GLN A 30 -1.03 -0.86 21.86
N LEU A 31 -0.64 -0.17 22.94
CA LEU A 31 -0.81 1.28 23.11
C LEU A 31 -0.17 2.09 21.96
N GLU A 32 1.01 1.69 21.49
CA GLU A 32 1.67 2.35 20.35
C GLU A 32 0.87 2.24 19.06
N ARG A 33 0.19 1.10 18.84
CA ARG A 33 -0.65 0.90 17.65
C ARG A 33 -1.94 1.71 17.75
N HIS A 34 -2.49 1.86 18.96
CA HIS A 34 -3.61 2.78 19.20
C HIS A 34 -3.21 4.23 18.91
N ALA A 35 -2.04 4.68 19.38
CA ALA A 35 -1.53 6.03 19.11
C ALA A 35 -1.34 6.27 17.61
N ARG A 36 -0.74 5.31 16.90
CA ARG A 36 -0.55 5.41 15.45
C ARG A 36 -1.87 5.44 14.67
N LEU A 37 -2.83 4.59 15.05
CA LEU A 37 -4.15 4.59 14.43
C LEU A 37 -4.90 5.90 14.69
N ALA A 38 -4.80 6.47 15.89
CA ALA A 38 -5.39 7.76 16.20
C ALA A 38 -4.84 8.86 15.29
N ALA A 39 -3.51 8.97 15.17
CA ALA A 39 -2.87 9.93 14.27
C ALA A 39 -3.28 9.73 12.80
N ALA A 40 -3.40 8.47 12.34
CA ALA A 40 -3.86 8.18 10.98
C ALA A 40 -5.33 8.60 10.76
N LEU A 41 -6.20 8.43 11.76
CA LEU A 41 -7.59 8.89 11.69
C LEU A 41 -7.68 10.41 11.63
N ASP A 42 -6.81 11.13 12.37
CA ASP A 42 -6.73 12.59 12.31
C ASP A 42 -6.32 13.07 10.90
N ILE A 43 -5.29 12.44 10.31
CA ILE A 43 -4.86 12.72 8.94
C ILE A 43 -5.99 12.50 7.93
N VAL A 44 -6.75 11.40 8.04
CA VAL A 44 -7.84 11.12 7.09
C VAL A 44 -9.03 12.08 7.30
N ALA A 45 -9.24 12.57 8.51
CA ALA A 45 -10.25 13.59 8.79
C ALA A 45 -9.92 14.93 8.14
N GLU A 46 -8.64 15.33 8.16
CA GLU A 46 -8.14 16.55 7.51
C GLU A 46 -7.98 16.39 5.99
N HIS A 47 -7.52 15.21 5.54
CA HIS A 47 -7.24 14.88 4.16
C HIS A 47 -7.99 13.61 3.74
N PRO A 48 -9.29 13.73 3.37
CA PRO A 48 -10.08 12.58 2.97
C PRO A 48 -9.51 11.86 1.75
N VAL A 49 -9.21 10.57 1.90
CA VAL A 49 -8.74 9.72 0.80
C VAL A 49 -9.91 9.02 0.10
N ALA A 50 -9.86 8.94 -1.24
CA ALA A 50 -10.81 8.16 -2.02
C ALA A 50 -10.36 6.68 -2.03
N VAL A 51 -11.28 5.78 -1.66
CA VAL A 51 -11.06 4.33 -1.76
C VAL A 51 -11.98 3.78 -2.85
N ASP A 52 -11.38 3.43 -3.98
CA ASP A 52 -12.10 2.85 -5.10
C ASP A 52 -12.31 1.34 -4.92
N ARG A 53 -13.50 0.86 -5.26
CA ARG A 53 -13.82 -0.57 -5.21
C ARG A 53 -13.49 -1.20 -6.56
N ALA A 54 -12.25 -1.61 -6.72
CA ALA A 54 -11.73 -2.29 -7.91
C ALA A 54 -10.62 -3.28 -7.53
N SER A 55 -10.27 -4.18 -8.46
CA SER A 55 -9.01 -4.91 -8.36
C SER A 55 -7.83 -3.94 -8.58
N ALA A 56 -6.64 -4.33 -8.16
CA ALA A 56 -5.46 -3.47 -8.27
C ALA A 56 -5.15 -3.17 -9.74
N SER A 57 -5.17 -4.19 -10.60
CA SER A 57 -4.95 -4.06 -12.04
C SER A 57 -5.98 -3.15 -12.70
N ALA A 58 -7.28 -3.37 -12.45
CA ALA A 58 -8.35 -2.57 -13.04
C ALA A 58 -8.31 -1.11 -12.56
N TRP A 59 -7.87 -0.86 -11.33
CA TRP A 59 -7.71 0.49 -10.81
C TRP A 59 -6.49 1.19 -11.38
N LEU A 60 -5.37 0.48 -11.54
CA LEU A 60 -4.06 1.05 -11.87
C LEU A 60 -3.98 1.56 -13.31
N VAL A 61 -4.57 0.85 -14.27
CA VAL A 61 -4.59 1.23 -15.70
C VAL A 61 -4.98 2.71 -15.91
N PRO A 62 -6.19 3.16 -15.49
CA PRO A 62 -6.59 4.55 -15.71
C PRO A 62 -5.84 5.58 -14.85
N GLN A 63 -5.03 5.15 -13.86
CA GLN A 63 -4.13 6.07 -13.15
C GLN A 63 -2.85 6.30 -13.97
N LEU A 64 -2.26 5.23 -14.52
CA LEU A 64 -1.00 5.29 -15.28
C LEU A 64 -1.17 5.66 -16.75
N GLU A 65 -2.40 5.80 -17.24
CA GLU A 65 -2.70 6.47 -18.52
C GLU A 65 -2.62 7.99 -18.41
N ARG A 66 -2.75 8.56 -17.20
CA ARG A 66 -2.66 10.01 -17.01
C ARG A 66 -1.20 10.44 -17.09
N PRO A 67 -0.85 11.47 -17.88
CA PRO A 67 0.50 12.00 -17.89
C PRO A 67 0.83 12.57 -16.50
N ALA A 68 2.06 12.33 -16.05
CA ALA A 68 2.60 13.00 -14.87
C ALA A 68 2.92 14.46 -15.21
N ASP A 69 2.72 15.37 -14.24
CA ASP A 69 3.16 16.75 -14.38
C ASP A 69 4.69 16.83 -14.49
N PRO A 70 5.24 17.85 -15.18
CA PRO A 70 6.69 18.03 -15.27
C PRO A 70 7.36 18.06 -13.88
N GLY A 71 8.40 17.24 -13.72
CA GLY A 71 9.16 17.16 -12.46
C GLY A 71 8.51 16.32 -11.35
N VAL A 72 7.37 15.67 -11.61
CA VAL A 72 6.71 14.77 -10.66
C VAL A 72 7.14 13.31 -10.88
N LEU A 73 7.48 12.62 -9.78
CA LEU A 73 7.66 11.18 -9.75
C LEU A 73 6.34 10.49 -9.37
N THR A 74 5.81 9.66 -10.27
CA THR A 74 4.68 8.79 -9.95
C THR A 74 5.18 7.61 -9.12
N VAL A 75 4.56 7.36 -7.96
CA VAL A 75 4.89 6.19 -7.13
C VAL A 75 3.69 5.25 -7.08
N VAL A 76 3.87 4.03 -7.60
CA VAL A 76 2.95 2.92 -7.37
C VAL A 76 3.40 2.21 -6.11
N TRP A 77 2.59 2.28 -5.05
CA TRP A 77 2.94 1.69 -3.76
C TRP A 77 1.91 0.66 -3.30
N HIS A 78 2.40 -0.47 -2.81
CA HIS A 78 1.58 -1.45 -2.10
C HIS A 78 2.38 -2.11 -0.97
N SER A 79 1.66 -2.56 0.07
CA SER A 79 2.24 -3.21 1.23
C SER A 79 1.37 -4.35 1.75
N VAL A 80 1.92 -5.54 1.87
CA VAL A 80 1.24 -6.73 2.42
C VAL A 80 -0.05 -7.03 1.65
N THR A 81 -0.05 -6.84 0.32
CA THR A 81 -1.22 -7.07 -0.51
C THR A 81 -1.09 -8.30 -1.39
N ARG A 82 0.12 -8.60 -1.88
CA ARG A 82 0.32 -9.65 -2.90
C ARG A 82 -0.08 -11.03 -2.38
N GLN A 83 0.10 -11.31 -1.09
CA GLN A 83 -0.36 -12.58 -0.48
C GLN A 83 -1.87 -12.81 -0.54
N TYR A 84 -2.66 -11.76 -0.80
CA TYR A 84 -4.11 -11.84 -0.93
C TYR A 84 -4.59 -11.81 -2.39
N TRP A 85 -3.67 -11.66 -3.34
CA TRP A 85 -3.98 -11.59 -4.76
C TRP A 85 -3.82 -12.97 -5.40
N PRO A 86 -4.70 -13.34 -6.36
CA PRO A 86 -4.39 -14.40 -7.29
C PRO A 86 -3.09 -14.09 -8.04
N VAL A 87 -2.32 -15.12 -8.40
CA VAL A 87 -1.07 -14.97 -9.17
C VAL A 87 -1.28 -14.11 -10.43
N ALA A 88 -2.36 -14.35 -11.17
CA ALA A 88 -2.69 -13.57 -12.37
C ALA A 88 -2.93 -12.08 -12.11
N GLU A 89 -3.30 -11.68 -10.89
CA GLU A 89 -3.43 -10.27 -10.52
C GLU A 89 -2.07 -9.63 -10.22
N ILE A 90 -1.15 -10.38 -9.60
CA ILE A 90 0.24 -9.96 -9.41
C ILE A 90 0.90 -9.71 -10.77
N GLU A 91 0.81 -10.69 -11.69
CA GLU A 91 1.38 -10.61 -13.03
C GLU A 91 0.83 -9.43 -13.83
N ARG A 92 -0.48 -9.16 -13.74
CA ARG A 92 -1.10 -8.00 -14.40
C ARG A 92 -0.60 -6.68 -13.84
N VAL A 93 -0.52 -6.54 -12.52
CA VAL A 93 -0.02 -5.30 -11.90
C VAL A 93 1.42 -5.04 -12.33
N ASP A 94 2.26 -6.08 -12.33
CA ASP A 94 3.66 -5.97 -12.73
C ASP A 94 3.78 -5.54 -14.20
N ALA A 95 3.00 -6.15 -15.11
CA ALA A 95 2.97 -5.77 -16.52
C ALA A 95 2.51 -4.31 -16.74
N ILE A 96 1.47 -3.87 -16.04
CA ILE A 96 0.94 -2.50 -16.14
C ILE A 96 1.98 -1.46 -15.70
N VAL A 97 2.72 -1.76 -14.63
CA VAL A 97 3.80 -0.90 -14.13
C VAL A 97 4.91 -0.78 -15.18
N GLU A 98 5.38 -1.91 -15.72
CA GLU A 98 6.46 -1.93 -16.72
C GLU A 98 6.07 -1.20 -18.02
N GLU A 99 4.83 -1.34 -18.48
CA GLU A 99 4.33 -0.62 -19.66
C GLU A 99 4.26 0.90 -19.45
N ALA A 100 4.09 1.36 -18.20
CA ALA A 100 4.01 2.77 -17.88
C ALA A 100 5.37 3.47 -17.77
N ARG A 101 6.44 2.74 -17.39
CA ARG A 101 7.78 3.32 -17.15
C ARG A 101 8.32 4.17 -18.30
N PRO A 102 8.20 3.80 -19.59
CA PRO A 102 8.76 4.62 -20.66
C PRO A 102 8.03 5.95 -20.88
N ARG A 103 6.82 6.11 -20.31
CA ARG A 103 5.93 7.24 -20.57
C ARG A 103 5.97 8.30 -19.47
N MET A 104 6.52 7.99 -18.30
CA MET A 104 6.60 8.92 -17.17
C MET A 104 7.68 8.50 -16.17
N PRO A 105 8.24 9.43 -15.37
CA PRO A 105 9.01 9.06 -14.19
C PRO A 105 8.12 8.22 -13.25
N LEU A 106 8.48 6.96 -13.05
CA LEU A 106 7.72 6.01 -12.26
C LEU A 106 8.62 5.17 -11.37
N ALA A 107 8.27 5.07 -10.09
CA ALA A 107 8.84 4.13 -9.14
C ALA A 107 7.77 3.17 -8.63
N HIS A 108 8.10 1.89 -8.59
CA HIS A 108 7.26 0.85 -8.01
C HIS A 108 7.83 0.45 -6.65
N LEU A 109 7.20 0.94 -5.59
CA LEU A 109 7.56 0.62 -4.21
C LEU A 109 6.68 -0.53 -3.71
N SER A 110 7.30 -1.60 -3.24
CA SER A 110 6.59 -2.71 -2.61
C SER A 110 7.14 -3.01 -1.23
N MET A 111 6.27 -3.38 -0.30
CA MET A 111 6.62 -3.89 1.03
C MET A 111 5.87 -5.20 1.25
N GLU A 112 6.45 -6.32 0.86
CA GLU A 112 5.76 -7.63 0.82
C GLU A 112 6.47 -8.68 1.66
N ASP A 113 5.76 -9.75 1.99
CA ASP A 113 6.34 -10.83 2.79
C ASP A 113 7.50 -11.52 2.05
N SER A 114 8.49 -12.00 2.81
CA SER A 114 9.68 -12.63 2.24
C SER A 114 9.33 -14.04 1.75
N PRO A 115 9.55 -14.38 0.46
CA PRO A 115 9.22 -15.70 -0.08
C PRO A 115 10.09 -16.82 0.51
N THR A 116 11.24 -16.47 1.10
CA THR A 116 12.20 -17.40 1.73
C THR A 116 11.90 -17.70 3.20
N ARG A 117 10.82 -17.14 3.76
CA ARG A 117 10.49 -17.30 5.17
C ARG A 117 10.18 -18.75 5.52
N SER A 118 10.87 -19.30 6.52
CA SER A 118 10.60 -20.58 7.16
C SER A 118 10.53 -20.43 8.69
N GLY A 119 9.47 -19.82 9.22
CA GLY A 119 9.31 -19.70 10.68
C GLY A 119 8.63 -18.41 11.15
N GLY A 120 8.97 -17.93 12.34
CA GLY A 120 8.54 -16.65 12.92
C GLY A 120 9.36 -15.44 12.44
N LEU A 121 9.01 -14.23 12.88
CA LEU A 121 9.86 -13.04 12.72
C LEU A 121 10.86 -13.02 13.88
N THR A 122 12.08 -13.53 13.67
CA THR A 122 13.11 -13.59 14.73
C THR A 122 14.08 -12.43 14.65
N ASP A 123 14.42 -11.98 13.44
CA ASP A 123 15.19 -10.78 13.18
C ASP A 123 14.55 -9.99 12.03
N VAL A 124 14.24 -8.71 12.22
CA VAL A 124 13.68 -7.86 11.16
C VAL A 124 14.63 -7.70 9.98
N ALA A 125 15.94 -7.69 10.20
CA ALA A 125 16.94 -7.55 9.16
C ALA A 125 17.07 -8.80 8.27
N VAL A 126 16.48 -9.93 8.69
CA VAL A 126 16.56 -11.22 7.99
C VAL A 126 15.17 -11.69 7.55
N ASP A 127 14.20 -11.68 8.45
CA ASP A 127 12.88 -12.30 8.29
C ASP A 127 11.77 -11.27 8.03
N GLY A 128 12.08 -9.98 8.13
CA GLY A 128 11.11 -8.91 7.91
C GLY A 128 10.64 -8.85 6.46
N PRO A 129 9.41 -8.35 6.21
CA PRO A 129 8.97 -7.94 4.88
C PRO A 129 10.04 -7.21 4.09
N GLU A 130 10.15 -7.59 2.83
CA GLU A 130 11.06 -7.00 1.87
C GLU A 130 10.48 -5.69 1.35
N VAL A 131 11.26 -4.61 1.50
CA VAL A 131 10.99 -3.33 0.86
C VAL A 131 11.80 -3.28 -0.43
N ARG A 132 11.10 -3.24 -1.56
CA ARG A 132 11.71 -3.19 -2.89
C ARG A 132 11.32 -1.93 -3.66
N VAL A 133 12.27 -1.35 -4.37
CA VAL A 133 12.04 -0.26 -5.34
C VAL A 133 12.38 -0.81 -6.72
N ASP A 134 11.41 -0.84 -7.62
CA ASP A 134 11.58 -1.36 -8.98
C ASP A 134 12.14 -2.79 -9.02
N GLY A 135 11.75 -3.59 -8.03
CA GLY A 135 12.23 -4.96 -7.84
C GLY A 135 13.52 -5.07 -7.04
N ASP A 136 14.30 -3.99 -6.89
CA ASP A 136 15.54 -3.99 -6.11
C ASP A 136 15.25 -3.97 -4.61
N LEU A 137 15.81 -4.94 -3.86
CA LEU A 137 15.70 -4.97 -2.41
C LEU A 137 16.53 -3.85 -1.77
N VAL A 138 15.86 -2.92 -1.07
CA VAL A 138 16.51 -1.75 -0.46
C VAL A 138 16.44 -1.76 1.07
N ALA A 139 15.46 -2.46 1.64
CA ALA A 139 15.30 -2.54 3.10
C ALA A 139 14.51 -3.79 3.49
N ARG A 140 14.54 -4.09 4.79
CA ARG A 140 13.52 -4.91 5.45
C ARG A 140 12.88 -4.16 6.59
N CYS A 141 11.65 -4.51 6.96
CA CYS A 141 10.95 -3.84 8.05
C CYS A 141 10.08 -4.79 8.87
N HIS A 142 9.49 -4.32 9.97
CA HIS A 142 8.42 -5.06 10.64
C HIS A 142 7.15 -5.05 9.76
N TYR A 143 6.25 -6.03 9.93
CA TYR A 143 4.91 -6.06 9.30
C TYR A 143 4.03 -4.85 9.61
N HIS A 144 4.48 -3.99 10.53
CA HIS A 144 3.79 -2.78 10.94
C HIS A 144 4.67 -1.55 10.70
N GLY A 145 5.62 -1.62 9.77
CA GLY A 145 6.57 -0.56 9.48
C GLY A 145 7.80 -0.64 10.39
N PRO A 146 8.06 0.33 11.28
CA PRO A 146 9.29 0.36 12.08
C PRO A 146 9.52 -0.90 12.95
N PRO A 147 10.80 -1.29 13.17
CA PRO A 147 12.00 -0.68 12.58
C PRO A 147 12.13 -0.97 11.08
N VAL A 148 12.77 -0.06 10.36
CA VAL A 148 13.18 -0.25 8.96
C VAL A 148 14.70 -0.36 8.94
N VAL A 149 15.20 -1.46 8.40
CA VAL A 149 16.62 -1.77 8.27
C VAL A 149 16.99 -1.61 6.80
N LEU A 150 17.69 -0.54 6.47
CA LEU A 150 18.23 -0.34 5.13
C LEU A 150 19.32 -1.37 4.86
N LEU A 151 19.29 -1.98 3.68
CA LEU A 151 20.35 -2.86 3.22
C LEU A 151 21.36 -1.99 2.45
N GLY A 152 22.63 -2.07 2.85
CA GLY A 152 23.69 -1.30 2.22
C GLY A 152 23.76 -1.58 0.72
N ARG A 153 23.94 -0.51 -0.07
CA ARG A 153 24.34 -0.61 -1.47
C ARG A 153 25.85 -0.64 -1.57
#